data_AF-A0A1Y5RXZ8-F1
#
_entry.id   AF-A0A1Y5RXZ8-F1
#
_cell.length_a   1.000
_cell.length_b   1.000
_cell.length_c   1.000
_cell.angle_alpha   90.00
_cell.angle_beta   90.00
_cell.angle_gamma   90.00
#
_symmetry.space_group_name_H-M   'P 1'
#
loop_
_entity.id
_entity.type
_entity.pdbx_description
1 polymer ?
#
loop_
_entity_poly.entity_id
_entity_poly.type
_entity_poly.pdbx_seq_one_letter_code
_entity_poly.pdbx_strand_id
1 'polypeptide(L)'
;MSDRIATDDMIRPFQLESGDVRGRLIRLGGDLDRMLTRHDYPAPVAALLGEAVMLAALLASVVKEGGIFSVQAQGEGPVRFLVADYRDGGALRGYASFDADAVAEALEAGGGSSKVPKLFGRGHLSFTVDRGEEAEPGEAPRYQGIVELAGDTLAECAQRYFLQSEQIETALKLAVAPVVDGDGNTRWRGGGLLLQRLPGEAHDEAERDEAWLEALVLAGTATAGELTDPTLDGDSLLYRLFHEPGIRVFPETPLRERCTCGAERVRMVLGSFPPAEIVEMEVNGQIEVKCEFCGRRYDFPLSEFEGNGDGDGGAA
;
A
#
# COMPACT_ATOMS: atom_id res chain seq x y z
N MET A 1 28.51 -16.05 14.54
CA MET A 1 27.72 -15.28 13.55
C MET A 1 26.41 -14.98 14.23
N SER A 2 26.20 -13.72 14.59
CA SER A 2 25.04 -13.30 15.39
C SER A 2 23.78 -13.53 14.57
N ASP A 3 22.81 -14.23 15.16
CA ASP A 3 21.41 -14.27 14.75
C ASP A 3 20.89 -12.83 14.59
N ARG A 4 21.05 -12.23 13.41
CA ARG A 4 20.28 -11.04 13.05
C ARG A 4 18.98 -11.58 12.48
N ILE A 5 17.94 -11.57 13.30
CA ILE A 5 16.54 -11.63 12.84
C ILE A 5 16.44 -10.64 11.68
N ALA A 6 15.92 -11.08 10.53
CA ALA A 6 15.72 -10.20 9.39
C ALA A 6 14.91 -8.98 9.84
N THR A 7 15.47 -7.78 9.67
CA THR A 7 14.77 -6.54 10.06
C THR A 7 13.58 -6.34 9.14
N ASP A 8 12.39 -6.44 9.71
CA ASP A 8 11.12 -6.18 9.04
C ASP A 8 10.61 -4.77 9.31
N ASP A 9 9.50 -4.45 8.64
CA ASP A 9 8.73 -3.22 8.81
C ASP A 9 9.60 -1.99 8.50
N MET A 10 10.22 -2.03 7.31
CA MET A 10 11.14 -1.00 6.84
C MET A 10 11.22 -0.89 5.31
N ILE A 11 11.68 0.26 4.85
CA ILE A 11 12.20 0.49 3.50
C ILE A 11 13.71 0.71 3.60
N ARG A 12 14.46 0.03 2.74
CA ARG A 12 15.91 0.17 2.59
C ARG A 12 16.22 0.75 1.20
N PRO A 13 16.49 2.06 1.08
CA PRO A 13 16.93 2.65 -0.17
C PRO A 13 18.35 2.19 -0.51
N PHE A 14 18.63 2.05 -1.80
CA PHE A 14 19.95 1.76 -2.33
C PHE A 14 20.15 2.42 -3.70
N GLN A 15 21.40 2.46 -4.14
CA GLN A 15 21.80 2.93 -5.47
C GLN A 15 22.88 1.99 -6.01
N LEU A 16 22.78 1.67 -7.30
CA LEU A 16 23.83 0.95 -8.01
C LEU A 16 24.91 1.93 -8.46
N GLU A 17 26.17 1.51 -8.41
CA GLU A 17 27.29 2.39 -8.80
C GLU A 17 27.30 2.67 -10.30
N SER A 18 26.78 1.74 -11.11
CA SER A 18 26.65 1.87 -12.56
C SER A 18 25.25 2.36 -12.97
N GLY A 19 25.19 3.22 -14.00
CA GLY A 19 23.97 3.46 -14.79
C GLY A 19 22.87 4.32 -14.17
N ASP A 20 23.17 5.09 -13.11
CA ASP A 20 22.20 5.96 -12.44
C ASP A 20 20.92 5.23 -12.00
N VAL A 21 21.04 3.95 -11.59
CA VAL A 21 19.90 3.16 -11.11
C VAL A 21 19.76 3.30 -9.60
N ARG A 22 18.59 3.77 -9.16
CA ARG A 22 18.20 3.73 -7.75
C ARG A 22 17.23 2.60 -7.49
N GLY A 23 17.25 2.08 -6.27
CA GLY A 23 16.29 1.08 -5.86
C GLY A 23 15.88 1.21 -4.40
N ARG A 24 14.84 0.47 -4.06
CA ARG A 24 14.34 0.33 -2.69
C ARG A 24 13.93 -1.11 -2.47
N LEU A 25 14.40 -1.68 -1.36
CA LEU A 25 13.85 -2.92 -0.81
C LEU A 25 12.80 -2.53 0.24
N ILE A 26 11.66 -3.21 0.23
CA ILE A 26 10.70 -3.18 1.33
C ILE A 26 10.62 -4.56 1.97
N ARG A 27 10.55 -4.59 3.30
CA ARG A 27 10.19 -5.78 4.07
C ARG A 27 9.11 -5.38 5.06
N LEU A 28 8.02 -6.13 5.08
CA LEU A 28 6.93 -5.99 6.03
C LEU A 28 6.67 -7.33 6.69
N GLY A 29 6.60 -7.33 8.01
CA GLY A 29 6.32 -8.51 8.83
C GLY A 29 5.18 -8.22 9.78
N GLY A 30 5.53 -7.90 11.03
CA GLY A 30 4.55 -7.76 12.11
C GLY A 30 3.49 -6.70 11.85
N ASP A 31 3.85 -5.56 11.23
CA ASP A 31 2.86 -4.55 10.86
C ASP A 31 1.88 -5.03 9.78
N LEU A 32 2.37 -5.73 8.75
CA LEU A 32 1.51 -6.29 7.71
C LEU A 32 0.63 -7.43 8.24
N ASP A 33 1.20 -8.33 9.05
CA ASP A 33 0.46 -9.42 9.70
C ASP A 33 -0.72 -8.90 10.53
N ARG A 34 -0.50 -7.86 11.34
CA ARG A 34 -1.58 -7.19 12.09
C ARG A 34 -2.63 -6.56 11.19
N MET A 35 -2.25 -5.96 10.06
CA MET A 35 -3.21 -5.37 9.12
C MET A 35 -4.10 -6.44 8.47
N LEU A 36 -3.51 -7.55 8.03
CA LEU A 36 -4.20 -8.57 7.24
C LEU A 36 -5.05 -9.50 8.12
N THR A 37 -4.59 -9.85 9.32
CA THR A 37 -5.32 -10.75 10.24
C THR A 37 -6.55 -10.10 10.89
N ARG A 38 -6.62 -8.77 10.91
CA ARG A 38 -7.67 -8.00 11.58
C ARG A 38 -9.07 -8.15 10.98
N HIS A 39 -9.17 -8.44 9.69
CA HIS A 39 -10.42 -8.39 8.92
C HIS A 39 -10.82 -9.74 8.31
N ASP A 40 -10.23 -10.85 8.78
CA ASP A 40 -10.52 -12.22 8.30
C ASP A 40 -10.59 -12.35 6.77
N TYR A 41 -9.63 -11.72 6.09
CA TYR A 41 -9.58 -11.72 4.64
C TYR A 41 -9.28 -13.12 4.10
N PRO A 42 -9.98 -13.58 3.05
CA PRO A 42 -9.54 -14.72 2.26
C PRO A 42 -8.10 -14.50 1.78
N ALA A 43 -7.27 -15.54 1.77
CA ALA A 43 -5.84 -15.43 1.47
C ALA A 43 -5.50 -14.63 0.19
N PRO A 44 -6.23 -14.74 -0.94
CA PRO A 44 -5.96 -13.92 -2.13
C PRO A 44 -6.24 -12.42 -1.90
N VAL A 45 -7.28 -12.08 -1.15
CA VAL A 45 -7.63 -10.69 -0.81
C VAL A 45 -6.58 -10.12 0.14
N ALA A 46 -6.16 -10.90 1.13
CA ALA A 46 -5.08 -10.53 2.04
C ALA A 46 -3.77 -10.25 1.29
N ALA A 47 -3.40 -11.13 0.35
CA ALA A 47 -2.21 -10.96 -0.48
C ALA A 47 -2.29 -9.70 -1.36
N LEU A 48 -3.43 -9.44 -2.00
CA LEU A 48 -3.64 -8.21 -2.79
C LEU A 48 -3.55 -6.95 -1.93
N LEU A 49 -4.16 -6.95 -0.74
CA LEU A 49 -4.06 -5.83 0.19
C LEU A 49 -2.61 -5.60 0.62
N GLY A 50 -1.86 -6.65 0.92
CA GLY A 50 -0.44 -6.53 1.24
C GLY A 50 0.40 -6.00 0.08
N GLU A 51 0.13 -6.46 -1.15
CA GLU A 51 0.80 -5.94 -2.35
C GLU A 51 0.53 -4.44 -2.50
N ALA A 52 -0.70 -3.99 -2.29
CA ALA A 52 -1.06 -2.57 -2.38
C ALA A 52 -0.42 -1.72 -1.27
N VAL A 53 -0.33 -2.24 -0.03
CA VAL A 53 0.35 -1.56 1.08
C VAL A 53 1.84 -1.38 0.78
N MET A 54 2.50 -2.42 0.28
CA MET A 54 3.90 -2.32 -0.12
C MET A 54 4.08 -1.38 -1.31
N LEU A 55 3.17 -1.42 -2.28
CA LEU A 55 3.21 -0.53 -3.43
C LEU A 55 3.07 0.94 -3.01
N ALA A 56 2.11 1.26 -2.12
CA ALA A 56 1.95 2.60 -1.57
C ALA A 56 3.23 3.07 -0.87
N ALA A 57 3.83 2.24 -0.03
CA ALA A 57 5.05 2.57 0.70
C ALA A 57 6.26 2.80 -0.22
N LEU A 58 6.49 1.88 -1.17
CA LEU A 58 7.60 1.98 -2.13
C LEU A 58 7.48 3.23 -3.00
N LEU A 59 6.30 3.51 -3.55
CA LEU A 59 6.10 4.68 -4.40
C LEU A 59 6.15 5.99 -3.61
N ALA A 60 5.52 6.04 -2.44
CA ALA A 60 5.55 7.23 -1.59
C ALA A 60 6.97 7.60 -1.16
N SER A 61 7.81 6.61 -0.86
CA SER A 61 9.22 6.85 -0.48
C SER A 61 10.08 7.44 -1.61
N VAL A 62 9.55 7.52 -2.83
CA VAL A 62 10.16 8.16 -4.01
C VAL A 62 9.69 9.61 -4.16
N VAL A 63 8.43 9.87 -3.80
CA VAL A 63 7.81 11.18 -3.88
C VAL A 63 8.32 12.04 -2.71
N LYS A 64 8.49 13.35 -2.93
CA LYS A 64 8.92 14.30 -1.88
C LYS A 64 8.00 14.21 -0.65
N GLU A 65 8.61 14.40 0.52
CA GLU A 65 7.99 14.38 1.85
C GLU A 65 6.78 15.32 1.95
N GLY A 66 5.84 14.97 2.84
CA GLY A 66 4.61 15.73 3.10
C GLY A 66 3.35 15.05 2.58
N GLY A 67 2.28 15.09 3.38
CA GLY A 67 0.96 14.60 3.01
C GLY A 67 0.73 13.08 3.05
N ILE A 68 -0.19 12.63 2.19
CA ILE A 68 -0.71 11.27 2.08
C ILE A 68 -0.48 10.79 0.64
N PHE A 69 0.10 9.61 0.51
CA PHE A 69 0.13 8.87 -0.75
C PHE A 69 -0.85 7.70 -0.67
N SER A 70 -1.82 7.63 -1.58
CA SER A 70 -2.82 6.58 -1.63
C SER A 70 -2.73 5.78 -2.91
N VAL A 71 -2.71 4.46 -2.79
CA VAL A 71 -2.96 3.52 -3.88
C VAL A 71 -4.38 3.01 -3.71
N GLN A 72 -5.22 3.17 -4.74
CA GLN A 72 -6.61 2.69 -4.71
C GLN A 72 -6.91 1.90 -5.97
N ALA A 73 -7.45 0.68 -5.81
CA ALA A 73 -7.97 -0.13 -6.89
C ALA A 73 -9.49 -0.26 -6.76
N GLN A 74 -10.21 -0.07 -7.85
CA GLN A 74 -11.65 -0.25 -7.90
C GLN A 74 -12.02 -1.05 -9.15
N GLY A 75 -12.88 -2.04 -8.99
CA GLY A 75 -13.26 -2.94 -10.06
C GLY A 75 -14.68 -3.50 -9.93
N GLU A 76 -15.09 -4.22 -10.97
CA GLU A 76 -16.42 -4.85 -11.12
C GLU A 76 -16.43 -6.33 -10.68
N GLY A 77 -15.29 -6.86 -10.22
CA GLY A 77 -15.13 -8.24 -9.77
C GLY A 77 -15.44 -8.46 -8.28
N PRO A 78 -15.15 -9.68 -7.76
CA PRO A 78 -15.35 -10.05 -6.37
C PRO A 78 -14.74 -9.10 -5.34
N VAL A 79 -13.57 -8.52 -5.64
CA VAL A 79 -12.96 -7.43 -4.87
C VAL A 79 -13.39 -6.12 -5.52
N ARG A 80 -14.28 -5.39 -4.84
CA ARG A 80 -14.91 -4.16 -5.37
C ARG A 80 -14.01 -2.95 -5.20
N PHE A 81 -13.32 -2.89 -4.07
CA PHE A 81 -12.52 -1.73 -3.68
C PHE A 81 -11.35 -2.16 -2.82
N LEU A 82 -10.20 -1.52 -3.04
CA LEU A 82 -9.01 -1.65 -2.21
C LEU A 82 -8.37 -0.28 -2.09
N VAL A 83 -7.87 0.05 -0.91
CA VAL A 83 -7.09 1.26 -0.68
C VAL A 83 -5.95 0.97 0.29
N ALA A 84 -4.78 1.56 0.01
CA ALA A 84 -3.64 1.59 0.90
C ALA A 84 -3.06 3.00 0.95
N ASP A 85 -2.87 3.52 2.16
CA ASP A 85 -2.27 4.83 2.38
C ASP A 85 -0.90 4.68 3.03
N TYR A 86 0.03 5.48 2.54
CA TYR A 86 1.26 5.85 3.21
C TYR A 86 1.17 7.32 3.64
N ARG A 87 1.60 7.62 4.86
CA ARG A 87 1.78 8.99 5.33
C ARG A 87 3.23 9.22 5.72
N ASP A 88 3.61 10.49 5.71
CA ASP A 88 4.93 10.90 6.16
C ASP A 88 5.29 10.30 7.53
N GLY A 89 6.57 9.95 7.69
CA GLY A 89 7.09 9.21 8.85
C GLY A 89 6.79 7.70 8.87
N GLY A 90 6.35 7.11 7.76
CA GLY A 90 6.25 5.66 7.60
C GLY A 90 4.94 5.03 8.07
N ALA A 91 3.89 5.83 8.27
CA ALA A 91 2.60 5.33 8.74
C ALA A 91 1.78 4.69 7.60
N LEU A 92 1.39 3.44 7.79
CA LEU A 92 0.65 2.62 6.84
C LEU A 92 -0.76 2.31 7.33
N ARG A 93 -1.72 2.27 6.40
CA ARG A 93 -3.03 1.65 6.61
C ARG A 93 -3.57 1.14 5.30
N GLY A 94 -4.50 0.20 5.37
CA GLY A 94 -5.12 -0.34 4.17
C GLY A 94 -6.43 -1.05 4.49
N TYR A 95 -7.26 -1.17 3.48
CA TYR A 95 -8.57 -1.79 3.56
C TYR A 95 -8.96 -2.37 2.20
N ALA A 96 -9.71 -3.48 2.21
CA ALA A 96 -10.32 -4.06 1.03
C ALA A 96 -11.80 -4.38 1.30
N SER A 97 -12.66 -4.00 0.37
CA SER A 97 -14.07 -4.40 0.32
C SER A 97 -14.26 -5.45 -0.76
N PHE A 98 -14.89 -6.55 -0.40
CA PHE A 98 -15.09 -7.70 -1.27
C PHE A 98 -16.45 -8.36 -1.03
N ASP A 99 -16.83 -9.27 -1.91
CA ASP A 99 -17.95 -10.19 -1.76
C ASP A 99 -17.38 -11.58 -1.44
N ALA A 100 -17.67 -12.09 -0.24
CA ALA A 100 -17.06 -13.32 0.28
C ALA A 100 -17.46 -14.55 -0.55
N ASP A 101 -18.74 -14.63 -0.95
CA ASP A 101 -19.26 -15.74 -1.72
C ASP A 101 -18.68 -15.72 -3.13
N ALA A 102 -18.64 -14.55 -3.78
CA ALA A 102 -18.04 -14.40 -5.10
C ALA A 102 -16.53 -14.68 -5.10
N VAL A 103 -15.81 -14.32 -4.02
CA VAL A 103 -14.38 -14.67 -3.86
C VAL A 103 -14.22 -16.17 -3.72
N ALA A 104 -15.06 -16.83 -2.91
CA ALA A 104 -15.01 -18.29 -2.75
C ALA A 104 -15.29 -19.02 -4.07
N GLU A 105 -16.32 -18.61 -4.81
CA GLU A 105 -16.63 -19.16 -6.14
C GLU A 105 -15.48 -18.95 -7.12
N ALA A 106 -14.88 -17.76 -7.15
CA ALA A 106 -13.73 -17.48 -8.00
C ALA A 106 -12.53 -18.40 -7.65
N LEU A 107 -12.32 -18.72 -6.38
CA LEU A 107 -11.24 -19.62 -5.96
C LEU A 107 -11.49 -21.07 -6.38
N GLU A 108 -12.71 -21.57 -6.19
CA GLU A 108 -13.12 -22.93 -6.55
C GLU A 108 -13.14 -23.17 -8.07
N ALA A 109 -13.48 -22.16 -8.86
CA ALA A 109 -13.48 -22.25 -10.32
C ALA A 109 -12.11 -22.61 -10.94
N GLY A 110 -11.02 -22.52 -10.15
CA GLY A 110 -9.67 -22.83 -10.60
C GLY A 110 -9.18 -21.87 -11.69
N GLY A 111 -7.93 -22.06 -12.13
CA GLY A 111 -7.36 -21.32 -13.27
C GLY A 111 -6.47 -20.12 -12.90
N GLY A 112 -5.27 -20.11 -13.51
CA GLY A 112 -4.35 -18.98 -13.69
C GLY A 112 -3.69 -18.40 -12.43
N SER A 113 -2.42 -17.98 -12.54
CA SER A 113 -1.70 -17.22 -11.49
C SER A 113 -2.13 -15.75 -11.39
N SER A 114 -2.93 -15.27 -12.34
CA SER A 114 -3.29 -13.86 -12.49
C SER A 114 -4.35 -13.45 -11.46
N LYS A 115 -3.92 -12.69 -10.44
CA LYS A 115 -4.77 -12.32 -9.29
C LYS A 115 -5.67 -11.12 -9.61
N VAL A 116 -5.17 -10.16 -10.38
CA VAL A 116 -5.86 -8.86 -10.58
C VAL A 116 -7.09 -8.99 -11.49
N PRO A 117 -7.02 -9.50 -12.73
CA PRO A 117 -8.20 -9.61 -13.59
C PRO A 117 -9.26 -10.54 -13.02
N LYS A 118 -8.85 -11.56 -12.27
CA LYS A 118 -9.76 -12.53 -11.64
C LYS A 118 -10.55 -11.94 -10.47
N LEU A 119 -9.89 -11.14 -9.62
CA LEU A 119 -10.51 -10.61 -8.41
C LEU A 119 -11.12 -9.23 -8.60
N PHE A 120 -10.53 -8.36 -9.43
CA PHE A 120 -11.07 -7.03 -9.70
C PHE A 120 -11.91 -6.97 -10.98
N GLY A 121 -11.79 -7.93 -11.89
CA GLY A 121 -12.42 -7.82 -13.20
C GLY A 121 -11.92 -6.60 -13.97
N ARG A 122 -12.84 -5.87 -14.60
CA ARG A 122 -12.54 -4.57 -15.21
C ARG A 122 -12.52 -3.51 -14.12
N GLY A 123 -11.59 -2.57 -14.24
CA GLY A 123 -11.44 -1.51 -13.25
C GLY A 123 -10.21 -0.66 -13.50
N HIS A 124 -9.86 0.14 -12.50
CA HIS A 124 -8.72 1.05 -12.55
C HIS A 124 -7.96 1.05 -11.23
N LEU A 125 -6.66 1.33 -11.35
CA LEU A 125 -5.74 1.61 -10.26
C LEU A 125 -5.45 3.11 -10.30
N SER A 126 -5.53 3.77 -9.15
CA SER A 126 -5.24 5.19 -9.01
C SER A 126 -4.17 5.42 -7.95
N PHE A 127 -3.32 6.41 -8.22
CA PHE A 127 -2.27 6.90 -7.34
C PHE A 127 -2.62 8.33 -6.98
N THR A 128 -2.86 8.61 -5.72
CA THR A 128 -3.20 9.96 -5.25
C THR A 128 -2.10 10.47 -4.34
N VAL A 129 -1.57 11.65 -4.66
CA VAL A 129 -0.73 12.43 -3.75
C VAL A 129 -1.60 13.56 -3.22
N ASP A 130 -1.85 13.58 -1.92
CA ASP A 130 -2.61 14.62 -1.24
C ASP A 130 -1.71 15.30 -0.21
N ARG A 131 -1.28 16.53 -0.53
CA ARG A 131 -0.44 17.35 0.34
C ARG A 131 -1.27 18.31 1.19
N GLY A 132 -2.57 18.43 0.94
CA GLY A 132 -3.45 19.36 1.66
C GLY A 132 -2.85 20.76 1.76
N GLU A 133 -2.77 21.28 2.99
CA GLU A 133 -2.22 22.60 3.32
C GLU A 133 -0.68 22.64 3.32
N GLU A 134 -0.01 21.48 3.23
CA GLU A 134 1.46 21.36 3.15
C GLU A 134 1.98 21.54 1.72
N ALA A 135 1.09 21.84 0.76
CA ALA A 135 1.47 22.11 -0.63
C ALA A 135 2.22 23.44 -0.75
N GLU A 136 3.37 23.41 -1.41
CA GLU A 136 4.16 24.62 -1.69
C GLU A 136 3.40 25.59 -2.63
N PRO A 137 3.64 26.91 -2.51
CA PRO A 137 3.01 27.90 -3.39
C PRO A 137 3.24 27.59 -4.87
N GLY A 138 2.16 27.34 -5.61
CA GLY A 138 2.19 27.01 -7.03
C GLY A 138 2.14 25.51 -7.35
N GLU A 139 2.18 24.64 -6.34
CA GLU A 139 1.93 23.21 -6.51
C GLU A 139 0.44 22.88 -6.28
N ALA A 140 -0.08 21.89 -7.01
CA ALA A 140 -1.44 21.42 -6.79
C ALA A 140 -1.52 20.68 -5.44
N PRO A 141 -2.50 21.00 -4.56
CA PRO A 141 -2.62 20.36 -3.25
C PRO A 141 -2.95 18.87 -3.36
N ARG A 142 -3.53 18.46 -4.50
CA ARG A 142 -3.84 17.07 -4.79
C ARG A 142 -3.52 16.76 -6.24
N TYR A 143 -2.82 15.65 -6.45
CA TYR A 143 -2.53 15.07 -7.76
C TYR A 143 -3.04 13.63 -7.79
N GLN A 144 -3.65 13.21 -8.91
CA GLN A 144 -4.14 11.84 -9.08
C GLN A 144 -3.82 11.32 -10.48
N GLY A 145 -3.07 10.21 -10.51
CA GLY A 145 -2.84 9.40 -11.70
C GLY A 145 -3.77 8.19 -11.72
N ILE A 146 -4.21 7.76 -12.91
CA ILE A 146 -5.12 6.63 -13.09
C ILE A 146 -4.61 5.75 -14.23
N VAL A 147 -4.64 4.44 -14.04
CA VAL A 147 -4.33 3.43 -15.05
C VAL A 147 -5.36 2.31 -15.00
N GLU A 148 -5.63 1.67 -16.13
CA GLU A 148 -6.47 0.47 -16.17
C GLU A 148 -5.83 -0.67 -15.37
N LEU A 149 -6.65 -1.53 -14.76
CA LEU A 149 -6.21 -2.80 -14.16
C LEU A 149 -5.91 -3.83 -15.27
N ALA A 150 -4.97 -3.48 -16.15
CA ALA A 150 -4.57 -4.26 -17.32
C ALA A 150 -3.18 -4.89 -17.09
N GLY A 151 -3.12 -5.87 -16.19
CA GLY A 151 -1.93 -6.66 -15.85
C GLY A 151 -2.31 -7.83 -14.94
N ASP A 152 -1.40 -8.77 -14.76
CA ASP A 152 -1.65 -9.95 -13.91
C ASP A 152 -1.50 -9.64 -12.41
N THR A 153 -0.73 -8.59 -12.10
CA THR A 153 -0.43 -8.12 -10.74
C THR A 153 -0.58 -6.61 -10.59
N LEU A 154 -0.72 -6.13 -9.34
CA LEU A 154 -0.74 -4.69 -9.07
C LEU A 154 0.59 -4.01 -9.44
N ALA A 155 1.70 -4.73 -9.28
CA ALA A 155 3.03 -4.27 -9.69
C ALA A 155 3.09 -3.99 -11.20
N GLU A 156 2.59 -4.91 -12.04
CA GLU A 156 2.54 -4.72 -13.49
C GLU A 156 1.66 -3.53 -13.90
N CYS A 157 0.49 -3.38 -13.26
CA CYS A 157 -0.38 -2.22 -13.50
C CYS A 157 0.34 -0.91 -13.16
N ALA A 158 1.05 -0.86 -12.03
CA ALA A 158 1.83 0.30 -11.63
C ALA A 158 3.01 0.58 -12.58
N GLN A 159 3.76 -0.44 -13.00
CA GLN A 159 4.83 -0.27 -13.99
C GLN A 159 4.31 0.33 -15.30
N ARG A 160 3.13 -0.11 -15.78
CA ARG A 160 2.50 0.46 -16.97
C ARG A 160 2.18 1.95 -16.79
N TYR A 161 1.66 2.34 -15.61
CA TYR A 161 1.43 3.74 -15.29
C TYR A 161 2.72 4.57 -15.36
N PHE A 162 3.80 4.14 -14.69
CA PHE A 162 5.05 4.90 -14.68
C PHE A 162 5.69 4.99 -16.07
N LEU A 163 5.61 3.92 -16.87
CA LEU A 163 6.13 3.91 -18.24
C LEU A 163 5.33 4.85 -19.15
N GLN A 164 4.00 4.84 -19.07
CA GLN A 164 3.13 5.56 -20.02
C GLN A 164 2.86 7.01 -19.61
N SER A 165 2.66 7.26 -18.32
CA SER A 165 2.19 8.56 -17.81
C SER A 165 3.33 9.41 -17.24
N GLU A 166 4.27 8.81 -16.53
CA GLU A 166 5.39 9.54 -15.89
C GLU A 166 6.66 9.55 -16.74
N GLN A 167 6.76 8.67 -17.73
CA GLN A 167 7.98 8.44 -18.53
C GLN A 167 9.20 8.08 -17.65
N ILE A 168 8.96 7.36 -16.56
CA ILE A 168 10.01 6.88 -15.65
C ILE A 168 10.11 5.37 -15.80
N GLU A 169 11.24 4.88 -16.32
CA GLU A 169 11.53 3.46 -16.37
C GLU A 169 11.56 2.89 -14.94
N THR A 170 10.57 2.07 -14.64
CA THR A 170 10.30 1.56 -13.29
C THR A 170 10.07 0.06 -13.36
N ALA A 171 10.74 -0.68 -12.50
CA ALA A 171 10.48 -2.10 -12.27
C ALA A 171 10.10 -2.34 -10.82
N LEU A 172 9.12 -3.20 -10.62
CA LEU A 172 8.49 -3.53 -9.34
C LEU A 172 8.37 -5.05 -9.24
N LYS A 173 8.81 -5.59 -8.11
CA LYS A 173 8.58 -6.98 -7.75
C LYS A 173 8.03 -7.03 -6.36
N LEU A 174 6.85 -7.62 -6.18
CA LEU A 174 6.15 -7.70 -4.91
C LEU A 174 5.80 -9.16 -4.63
N ALA A 175 5.95 -9.58 -3.38
CA ALA A 175 5.53 -10.88 -2.91
C ALA A 175 4.93 -10.76 -1.52
N VAL A 176 3.75 -11.35 -1.34
CA VAL A 176 3.08 -11.48 -0.04
C VAL A 176 2.66 -12.92 0.14
N ALA A 177 3.07 -13.53 1.24
CA ALA A 177 2.75 -14.91 1.54
C ALA A 177 2.64 -15.14 3.05
N PRO A 178 1.83 -16.12 3.48
CA PRO A 178 1.95 -16.67 4.82
C PRO A 178 3.28 -17.44 4.92
N VAL A 179 4.05 -17.17 5.96
CA VAL A 179 5.31 -17.85 6.28
C VAL A 179 5.25 -18.40 7.69
N VAL A 180 5.98 -19.48 7.93
CA VAL A 180 6.13 -20.05 9.28
C VAL A 180 7.31 -19.35 9.94
N ASP A 181 7.07 -18.70 11.07
CA ASP A 181 8.13 -18.05 11.86
C ASP A 181 8.96 -19.07 12.65
N GLY A 182 10.03 -18.61 13.31
CA GLY A 182 10.90 -19.45 14.12
C GLY A 182 10.21 -20.14 15.30
N ASP A 183 9.03 -19.64 15.70
CA ASP A 183 8.20 -20.20 16.78
C ASP A 183 7.13 -21.17 16.24
N GLY A 184 7.10 -21.43 14.93
CA GLY A 184 6.13 -22.32 14.28
C GLY A 184 4.77 -21.69 13.99
N ASN A 185 4.59 -20.38 14.20
CA ASN A 185 3.34 -19.70 13.89
C ASN A 185 3.32 -19.26 12.43
N THR A 186 2.16 -19.38 11.79
CA THR A 186 1.96 -18.83 10.45
C THR A 186 1.63 -17.35 10.55
N ARG A 187 2.44 -16.50 9.90
CA ARG A 187 2.26 -15.05 9.84
C ARG A 187 2.35 -14.57 8.41
N TRP A 188 1.64 -13.49 8.09
CA TRP A 188 1.83 -12.84 6.80
C TRP A 188 3.15 -12.09 6.78
N ARG A 189 3.88 -12.24 5.68
CA ARG A 189 5.10 -11.49 5.39
C ARG A 189 5.07 -11.00 3.95
N GLY A 190 5.57 -9.79 3.76
CA GLY A 190 5.66 -9.12 2.47
C GLY A 190 7.08 -8.67 2.21
N GLY A 191 7.51 -8.77 0.96
CA GLY A 191 8.72 -8.10 0.52
C GLY A 191 8.65 -7.71 -0.94
N GLY A 192 9.45 -6.71 -1.29
CA GLY A 192 9.47 -6.24 -2.65
C GLY A 192 10.67 -5.38 -2.99
N LEU A 193 10.89 -5.22 -4.29
CA LEU A 193 11.92 -4.40 -4.89
C LEU A 193 11.27 -3.38 -5.81
N LEU A 194 11.71 -2.14 -5.70
CA LEU A 194 11.49 -1.08 -6.68
C LEU A 194 12.86 -0.73 -7.27
N LEU A 195 12.97 -0.70 -8.60
CA LEU A 195 14.09 -0.13 -9.34
C LEU A 195 13.59 1.00 -10.22
N GLN A 196 14.36 2.08 -10.30
CA GLN A 196 14.09 3.20 -11.19
C GLN A 196 15.38 3.72 -11.79
N ARG A 197 15.35 3.97 -13.10
CA ARG A 197 16.41 4.68 -13.79
C ARG A 197 16.27 6.18 -13.52
N LEU A 198 17.33 6.81 -13.00
CA LEU A 198 17.36 8.26 -12.82
C LEU A 198 17.75 8.95 -14.14
N PRO A 199 17.22 10.17 -14.38
CA PRO A 199 17.83 11.05 -15.38
C PRO A 199 19.23 11.43 -14.92
N GLY A 200 20.21 11.35 -15.82
CA GLY A 200 21.60 11.63 -15.51
C GLY A 200 22.45 11.76 -16.78
N GLU A 201 23.56 12.50 -16.64
CA GLU A 201 24.58 12.70 -17.69
C GLU A 201 25.95 12.18 -17.25
N ALA A 202 26.03 11.51 -16.09
CA ALA A 202 27.29 11.04 -15.52
C ALA A 202 27.92 9.89 -16.34
N HIS A 203 27.09 9.15 -17.05
CA HIS A 203 27.43 8.06 -17.95
C HIS A 203 26.84 8.35 -19.34
N ASP A 204 27.44 7.76 -20.38
CA ASP A 204 26.82 7.81 -21.70
C ASP A 204 25.54 6.96 -21.76
N GLU A 205 24.69 7.22 -22.76
CA GLU A 205 23.37 6.58 -22.84
C GLU A 205 23.46 5.05 -22.99
N ALA A 206 24.49 4.54 -23.69
CA ALA A 206 24.64 3.11 -23.93
C ALA A 206 25.06 2.36 -22.66
N GLU A 207 25.98 2.94 -21.88
CA GLU A 207 26.34 2.41 -20.56
C GLU A 207 25.14 2.42 -19.60
N ARG A 208 24.32 3.47 -19.64
CA ARG A 208 23.10 3.57 -18.82
C ARG A 208 22.05 2.54 -19.22
N ASP A 209 21.87 2.31 -20.52
CA ASP A 209 20.98 1.28 -21.04
C ASP A 209 21.42 -0.13 -20.63
N GLU A 210 22.72 -0.43 -20.74
CA GLU A 210 23.28 -1.73 -20.36
C GLU A 210 23.12 -1.98 -18.86
N ALA A 211 23.50 -1.01 -18.02
CA ALA A 211 23.37 -1.11 -16.56
C ALA A 211 21.91 -1.22 -16.11
N TRP A 212 20.97 -0.54 -16.79
CA TRP A 212 19.55 -0.70 -16.52
C TRP A 212 19.06 -2.12 -16.85
N LEU A 213 19.42 -2.65 -18.02
CA LEU A 213 19.07 -4.02 -18.42
C LEU A 213 19.67 -5.06 -17.47
N GLU A 214 20.92 -4.89 -17.07
CA GLU A 214 21.59 -5.74 -16.08
C GLU A 214 20.82 -5.72 -14.75
N ALA A 215 20.49 -4.54 -14.23
CA ALA A 215 19.74 -4.39 -12.99
C ALA A 215 18.36 -5.09 -13.06
N LEU A 216 17.66 -4.99 -14.20
CA LEU A 216 16.39 -5.68 -14.44
C LEU A 216 16.54 -7.20 -14.43
N VAL A 217 17.57 -7.73 -15.10
CA VAL A 217 17.85 -9.17 -15.13
C VAL A 217 18.13 -9.69 -13.72
N LEU A 218 19.02 -8.99 -12.98
CA LEU A 218 19.38 -9.35 -11.61
C LEU A 218 18.17 -9.31 -10.66
N ALA A 219 17.42 -8.21 -10.65
CA ALA A 219 16.19 -8.11 -9.85
C ALA A 219 15.13 -9.14 -10.25
N GLY A 220 15.08 -9.49 -11.54
CA GLY A 220 14.23 -10.55 -12.09
C GLY A 220 14.49 -11.92 -11.46
N THR A 221 15.71 -12.20 -10.99
CA THR A 221 16.07 -13.47 -10.35
C THR A 221 15.54 -13.61 -8.91
N ALA A 222 15.22 -12.51 -8.22
CA ALA A 222 14.75 -12.55 -6.84
C ALA A 222 13.41 -13.29 -6.74
N THR A 223 13.34 -14.41 -6.04
CA THR A 223 12.12 -15.22 -5.97
C THR A 223 11.14 -14.65 -4.93
N ALA A 224 9.86 -15.01 -5.07
CA ALA A 224 8.86 -14.68 -4.05
C ALA A 224 9.25 -15.24 -2.66
N GLY A 225 9.79 -16.46 -2.63
CA GLY A 225 10.27 -17.10 -1.40
C GLY A 225 11.34 -16.27 -0.70
N GLU A 226 12.35 -15.78 -1.43
CA GLU A 226 13.42 -14.95 -0.86
C GLU A 226 12.94 -13.58 -0.40
N LEU A 227 11.98 -12.98 -1.12
CA LEU A 227 11.33 -11.73 -0.75
C LEU A 227 10.46 -11.87 0.50
N THR A 228 9.96 -13.06 0.82
CA THR A 228 9.17 -13.31 2.03
C THR A 228 9.92 -14.11 3.09
N ASP A 229 11.17 -14.51 2.86
CA ASP A 229 11.92 -15.37 3.79
C ASP A 229 12.23 -14.63 5.11
N PRO A 230 11.83 -15.16 6.28
CA PRO A 230 12.13 -14.58 7.58
C PRO A 230 13.59 -14.75 8.04
N THR A 231 14.33 -15.65 7.42
CA THR A 231 15.73 -15.96 7.74
C THR A 231 16.72 -15.22 6.85
N LEU A 232 16.25 -14.64 5.73
CA LEU A 232 17.06 -13.86 4.81
C LEU A 232 16.96 -12.37 5.11
N ASP A 233 18.05 -11.82 5.63
CA ASP A 233 18.22 -10.37 5.83
C ASP A 233 18.14 -9.60 4.49
N GLY A 234 17.60 -8.38 4.57
CA GLY A 234 17.40 -7.51 3.43
C GLY A 234 18.71 -7.06 2.77
N ASP A 235 19.71 -6.67 3.56
CA ASP A 235 21.01 -6.23 3.05
C ASP A 235 21.74 -7.40 2.36
N SER A 236 21.60 -8.61 2.91
CA SER A 236 22.13 -9.85 2.33
C SER A 236 21.48 -10.20 1.00
N LEU A 237 20.16 -10.03 0.88
CA LEU A 237 19.47 -10.19 -0.41
C LEU A 237 19.97 -9.15 -1.43
N LEU A 238 20.09 -7.89 -1.04
CA LEU A 238 20.58 -6.82 -1.91
C LEU A 238 22.03 -7.07 -2.37
N TYR A 239 22.91 -7.46 -1.46
CA TYR A 239 24.28 -7.84 -1.78
C TYR A 239 24.31 -9.02 -2.77
N ARG A 240 23.55 -10.08 -2.51
CA ARG A 240 23.50 -11.23 -3.40
C ARG A 240 23.05 -10.87 -4.81
N LEU A 241 22.09 -9.95 -4.94
CA LEU A 241 21.58 -9.50 -6.24
C LEU A 241 22.54 -8.55 -6.96
N PHE A 242 23.21 -7.64 -6.25
CA PHE A 242 23.86 -6.47 -6.86
C PHE A 242 25.32 -6.24 -6.42
N HIS A 243 26.01 -7.24 -5.87
CA HIS A 243 27.41 -7.09 -5.47
C HIS A 243 28.38 -6.88 -6.64
N GLU A 244 28.11 -7.46 -7.82
CA GLU A 244 28.99 -7.30 -8.99
C GLU A 244 28.92 -5.88 -9.60
N PRO A 245 27.72 -5.29 -9.84
CA PRO A 245 27.62 -3.90 -10.33
C PRO A 245 28.02 -2.83 -9.30
N GLY A 246 28.24 -3.22 -8.04
CA GLY A 246 28.44 -2.30 -6.93
C GLY A 246 27.12 -1.75 -6.40
N ILE A 247 26.96 -1.78 -5.08
CA ILE A 247 25.74 -1.31 -4.40
C ILE A 247 26.09 -0.44 -3.19
N ARG A 248 25.42 0.70 -3.10
CA ARG A 248 25.42 1.56 -1.92
C ARG A 248 24.05 1.57 -1.27
N VAL A 249 23.97 1.11 -0.03
CA VAL A 249 22.75 1.15 0.79
C VAL A 249 22.68 2.42 1.64
N PHE A 250 21.47 2.90 1.90
CA PHE A 250 21.21 4.10 2.71
C PHE A 250 20.49 3.74 4.02
N PRO A 251 20.33 4.70 4.96
CA PRO A 251 19.55 4.48 6.17
C PRO A 251 18.13 4.00 5.88
N GLU A 252 17.62 3.11 6.72
CA GLU A 252 16.26 2.60 6.59
C GLU A 252 15.21 3.60 7.07
N THR A 253 14.04 3.55 6.43
CA THR A 253 12.83 4.24 6.90
C THR A 253 11.93 3.21 7.59
N PRO A 254 11.67 3.34 8.90
CA PRO A 254 10.77 2.42 9.60
C PRO A 254 9.33 2.60 9.11
N LEU A 255 8.61 1.50 8.96
CA LEU A 255 7.21 1.45 8.59
C LEU A 255 6.38 0.99 9.78
N ARG A 256 5.20 1.56 9.99
CA ARG A 256 4.30 1.19 11.10
C ARG A 256 2.86 1.21 10.66
N GLU A 257 2.09 0.20 11.05
CA GLU A 257 0.63 0.23 10.95
C GLU A 257 0.09 1.30 11.88
N ARG A 258 -0.55 2.32 11.32
CA ARG A 258 -1.10 3.44 12.09
C ARG A 258 -2.32 4.04 11.41
N CYS A 259 -3.48 3.80 12.00
CA CYS A 259 -4.70 4.50 11.62
C CYS A 259 -4.80 5.88 12.30
N THR A 260 -5.42 6.83 11.61
CA THR A 260 -5.69 8.19 12.10
C THR A 260 -7.11 8.36 12.62
N CYS A 261 -7.89 7.28 12.76
CA CYS A 261 -9.22 7.36 13.34
C CYS A 261 -9.15 7.76 14.81
N GLY A 262 -10.11 8.58 15.22
CA GLY A 262 -10.30 9.02 16.60
C GLY A 262 -11.76 9.36 16.80
N ALA A 263 -12.23 9.35 18.05
CA ALA A 263 -13.62 9.64 18.34
C ALA A 263 -14.04 10.99 17.73
N GLU A 264 -13.17 12.00 17.82
CA GLU A 264 -13.41 13.32 17.25
C GLU A 264 -13.58 13.32 15.73
N ARG A 265 -12.73 12.57 15.02
CA ARG A 265 -12.83 12.45 13.57
C ARG A 265 -14.12 11.73 13.18
N VAL A 266 -14.52 10.70 13.94
CA VAL A 266 -15.76 9.98 13.70
C VAL A 266 -16.97 10.87 13.98
N ARG A 267 -16.97 11.67 15.05
CA ARG A 267 -18.01 12.68 15.32
C ARG A 267 -18.16 13.67 14.18
N MET A 268 -17.06 14.19 13.66
CA MET A 268 -17.07 15.12 12.53
C MET A 268 -17.71 14.49 11.29
N VAL A 269 -17.43 13.22 11.02
CA VAL A 269 -18.05 12.48 9.91
C VAL A 269 -19.53 12.27 10.16
N LEU A 270 -19.93 11.83 11.35
CA LEU A 270 -21.34 11.65 11.73
C LEU A 270 -22.11 12.98 11.63
N GLY A 271 -21.54 14.07 12.11
CA GLY A 271 -22.14 15.42 12.03
C GLY A 271 -22.26 15.99 10.61
N SER A 272 -21.66 15.37 9.59
CA SER A 272 -21.82 15.77 8.19
C SER A 272 -23.06 15.17 7.51
N PHE A 273 -23.66 14.15 8.11
CA PHE A 273 -24.89 13.54 7.61
C PHE A 273 -26.12 14.36 8.03
N PRO A 274 -27.20 14.35 7.24
CA PRO A 274 -28.48 14.91 7.66
C PRO A 274 -28.99 14.27 8.96
N PRO A 275 -29.66 15.03 9.86
CA PRO A 275 -30.17 14.47 11.11
C PRO A 275 -31.08 13.25 10.94
N ALA A 276 -31.86 13.19 9.85
CA ALA A 276 -32.71 12.04 9.56
C ALA A 276 -31.92 10.74 9.32
N GLU A 277 -30.78 10.84 8.61
CA GLU A 277 -29.91 9.68 8.35
C GLU A 277 -29.22 9.22 9.63
N ILE A 278 -28.88 10.15 10.54
CA ILE A 278 -28.27 9.82 11.83
C ILE A 278 -29.22 9.05 12.74
N VAL A 279 -30.51 9.39 12.73
CA VAL A 279 -31.55 8.63 13.45
C VAL A 279 -31.71 7.23 12.85
N GLU A 280 -31.59 7.08 11.52
CA GLU A 280 -31.65 5.76 10.87
C GLU A 280 -30.44 4.86 11.20
N MET A 281 -29.31 5.44 11.60
CA MET A 281 -28.12 4.72 12.04
C MET A 281 -28.19 4.25 13.50
N GLU A 282 -29.19 4.69 14.27
CA GLU A 282 -29.33 4.37 15.69
C GLU A 282 -29.84 2.95 15.92
N VAL A 283 -29.24 2.27 16.91
CA VAL A 283 -29.70 1.00 17.46
C VAL A 283 -29.63 1.04 18.99
N ASN A 284 -30.79 1.05 19.65
CA ASN A 284 -30.95 1.17 21.11
C ASN A 284 -30.36 2.45 21.75
N GLY A 285 -30.56 3.60 21.11
CA GLY A 285 -30.09 4.92 21.53
C GLY A 285 -28.60 5.16 21.30
N GLN A 286 -27.93 4.27 20.56
CA GLN A 286 -26.49 4.32 20.28
C GLN A 286 -26.24 4.22 18.78
N ILE A 287 -25.20 4.90 18.33
CA ILE A 287 -24.65 4.80 16.98
C ILE A 287 -23.29 4.10 17.11
N GLU A 288 -23.21 2.85 16.64
CA GLU A 288 -21.95 2.08 16.59
C GLU A 288 -21.26 2.35 15.24
N VAL A 289 -20.08 2.94 15.26
CA VAL A 289 -19.24 3.11 14.07
C VAL A 289 -18.00 2.25 14.19
N LYS A 290 -17.83 1.35 13.22
CA LYS A 290 -16.60 0.57 13.06
C LYS A 290 -15.70 1.24 12.03
N CYS A 291 -14.44 1.51 12.38
CA CYS A 291 -13.46 1.99 11.41
C CYS A 291 -13.06 0.86 10.45
N GLU A 292 -13.33 1.03 9.15
CA GLU A 292 -12.98 0.05 8.12
C GLU A 292 -11.46 -0.24 8.03
N PHE A 293 -10.60 0.73 8.35
CA PHE A 293 -9.15 0.49 8.34
C PHE A 293 -8.67 -0.34 9.54
N CYS A 294 -8.98 0.10 10.77
CA CYS A 294 -8.40 -0.47 11.97
C CYS A 294 -9.34 -1.32 12.82
N GLY A 295 -10.59 -1.50 12.40
CA GLY A 295 -11.59 -2.31 13.08
C GLY A 295 -12.04 -1.77 14.45
N ARG A 296 -11.48 -0.64 14.91
CA ARG A 296 -11.86 -0.02 16.18
C ARG A 296 -13.32 0.43 16.10
N ARG A 297 -14.07 0.13 17.16
CA ARG A 297 -15.46 0.56 17.35
C ARG A 297 -15.52 1.84 18.17
N TYR A 298 -16.46 2.69 17.82
CA TYR A 298 -16.77 3.93 18.49
C TYR A 298 -18.28 3.97 18.71
N ASP A 299 -18.68 4.12 19.96
CA ASP A 299 -20.09 4.21 20.34
C ASP A 299 -20.39 5.64 20.75
N PHE A 300 -21.46 6.20 20.19
CA PHE A 300 -21.94 7.53 20.53
C PHE A 300 -23.43 7.49 20.86
N PRO A 301 -23.88 8.18 21.92
CA PRO A 301 -25.30 8.33 22.17
C PRO A 301 -25.95 9.21 21.11
N LEU A 302 -27.15 8.84 20.63
CA LEU A 302 -27.89 9.64 19.66
C LEU A 302 -28.07 11.11 20.12
N SER A 303 -28.26 11.31 21.43
CA SER A 303 -28.39 12.63 22.06
C SER A 303 -27.20 13.58 21.82
N GLU A 304 -26.03 13.07 21.42
CA GLU A 304 -24.87 13.89 21.06
C GLU A 304 -25.05 14.60 19.71
N PHE A 305 -25.94 14.08 18.85
CA PHE A 305 -26.24 14.60 17.51
C PHE A 305 -27.65 15.21 17.41
N GLU A 306 -28.42 15.17 18.50
CA GLU A 306 -29.72 15.82 18.61
C GLU A 306 -29.56 17.29 19.10
N GLY A 307 -29.58 18.28 18.18
CA GLY A 307 -29.72 19.72 18.47
C GLY A 307 -29.15 20.62 17.35
N ASN A 308 -29.76 21.69 16.82
CA ASN A 308 -30.73 22.69 17.33
C ASN A 308 -31.86 22.94 16.30
N GLY A 309 -33.10 22.53 16.61
CA GLY A 309 -34.28 22.82 15.79
C GLY A 309 -35.12 24.02 16.25
N ASP A 310 -34.91 24.54 17.46
CA ASP A 310 -35.79 25.56 18.06
C ASP A 310 -34.99 26.79 18.50
N GLY A 311 -35.13 27.90 17.76
CA GLY A 311 -34.45 29.15 18.11
C GLY A 311 -34.69 30.37 17.23
N ASP A 312 -35.61 30.35 16.26
CA ASP A 312 -36.13 31.60 15.66
C ASP A 312 -37.65 31.52 15.50
N GLY A 313 -38.32 31.69 16.64
CA GLY A 313 -39.76 31.54 16.80
C GLY A 313 -40.32 32.52 17.83
N GLY A 314 -40.03 33.81 17.67
CA GLY A 314 -40.86 34.93 18.14
C GLY A 314 -40.67 35.45 19.58
N ALA A 315 -40.38 36.75 19.72
CA ALA A 315 -41.29 37.72 20.34
C ALA A 315 -40.64 39.12 20.49
N ALA A 316 -41.41 40.13 20.06
CA ALA A 316 -41.31 41.59 20.29
C ALA A 316 -40.27 42.41 19.51
#